data_AF-A0A8K0CCN8-F1
#
_entry.id   AF-A0A8K0CCN8-F1
#
_cell.length_a   1.000
_cell.length_b   1.000
_cell.length_c   1.000
_cell.angle_alpha   90.00
_cell.angle_beta   90.00
_cell.angle_gamma   90.00
#
_symmetry.space_group_name_H-M   'P 1'
#
loop_
_entity.id
_entity.type
_entity.pdbx_description
1 polymer ?
#
loop_
_entity_poly.entity_id
_entity_poly.type
_entity_poly.pdbx_seq_one_letter_code
_entity_poly.pdbx_strand_id
1 'polypeptide(L)'
;MAEKVVNISKQILRKSIKDGTDYRERLMEYNSTPLVNLNASLVQTLQSRRIRTTLPSAFKKLKPKIQKHVYQSLCEQKKIQNNHSDKVTRRSPLQYKKGDEVVTRSFQIWCTAVIVSKSSRSYWVRKYSNNKVFRRNISQIKPSRAKPNHNDLTIQPELMPETLYESDQKTQS
;
A
#
# COMPACT_ATOMS: atom_id res chain seq x y z
N MET A 1 1.60 -2.03 1.75
CA MET A 1 2.82 -2.41 2.51
C MET A 1 3.56 -1.18 3.02
N ALA A 2 3.96 -0.25 2.13
CA ALA A 2 4.78 0.91 2.47
C ALA A 2 4.25 1.75 3.65
N GLU A 3 2.96 2.10 3.66
CA GLU A 3 2.37 2.91 4.74
C GLU A 3 2.55 2.28 6.13
N LYS A 4 2.29 0.96 6.25
CA LYS A 4 2.44 0.27 7.53
C LYS A 4 3.90 0.21 7.97
N VAL A 5 4.82 0.01 7.03
CA VAL A 5 6.26 0.02 7.29
C VAL A 5 6.69 1.40 7.81
N VAL A 6 6.27 2.49 7.15
CA VAL A 6 6.54 3.86 7.61
C VAL A 6 6.01 4.11 9.03
N ASN A 7 4.81 3.61 9.33
CA ASN A 7 4.25 3.72 10.68
C ASN A 7 5.11 2.95 11.71
N ILE A 8 5.56 1.73 11.38
CA ILE A 8 6.45 0.94 12.26
C ILE A 8 7.78 1.68 12.47
N SER A 9 8.41 2.19 11.41
CA SER A 9 9.65 2.96 11.50
C SER A 9 9.48 4.19 12.40
N LYS A 10 8.40 4.96 12.24
CA LYS A 10 8.08 6.09 13.12
C LYS A 10 7.92 5.66 14.58
N GLN A 11 7.29 4.51 14.84
CA GLN A 11 7.14 4.01 16.20
C GLN A 11 8.48 3.60 16.82
N ILE A 12 9.36 2.96 16.06
CA ILE A 12 10.71 2.59 16.52
C ILE A 12 11.48 3.85 16.93
N LEU A 13 11.49 4.88 16.08
CA LEU A 13 12.18 6.14 16.35
C LEU A 13 11.61 6.88 17.55
N ARG A 14 10.27 7.01 17.64
CA ARG A 14 9.62 7.68 18.78
C ARG A 14 9.94 7.00 20.11
N LYS A 15 9.99 5.67 20.14
CA LYS A 15 10.33 4.91 21.36
C LYS A 15 11.80 5.09 21.73
N SER A 16 12.71 5.01 20.76
CA SER A 16 14.15 5.25 20.99
C SER A 16 14.41 6.64 21.57
N ILE A 17 13.75 7.69 21.06
CA ILE A 17 13.86 9.05 21.62
C ILE A 17 13.32 9.11 23.06
N LYS A 18 12.18 8.46 23.33
CA LYS A 18 11.57 8.44 24.67
C LYS A 18 12.45 7.72 25.71
N ASP A 19 13.07 6.62 25.30
CA ASP A 19 13.88 5.75 26.17
C ASP A 19 15.36 6.22 26.23
N GLY A 20 15.76 7.20 25.42
CA GLY A 20 17.14 7.70 25.34
C GLY A 20 18.15 6.71 24.74
N THR A 21 17.67 5.70 24.01
CA THR A 21 18.49 4.62 23.43
C THR A 21 18.73 4.82 21.93
N ASP A 22 19.80 4.24 21.38
CA ASP A 22 20.04 4.28 19.93
C ASP A 22 18.93 3.49 19.19
N TYR A 23 18.44 4.04 18.07
CA TYR A 23 17.40 3.42 17.26
C TYR A 23 17.80 2.03 16.73
N ARG A 24 19.11 1.79 16.58
CA ARG A 24 19.65 0.51 16.10
C ARG A 24 19.37 -0.63 17.07
N GLU A 25 19.44 -0.38 18.38
CA GLU A 25 19.10 -1.37 19.41
C GLU A 25 17.62 -1.74 19.30
N ARG A 26 16.76 -0.73 19.17
CA ARG A 26 15.32 -0.94 19.02
C ARG A 26 14.94 -1.68 17.74
N LEU A 27 15.65 -1.38 16.64
CA LEU A 27 15.51 -2.10 15.38
C LEU A 27 15.97 -3.56 15.50
N MET A 28 17.08 -3.80 16.21
CA MET A 28 17.58 -5.14 16.50
C MET A 28 16.57 -5.96 17.30
N GLU A 29 15.98 -5.37 18.34
CA GLU A 29 14.91 -5.99 19.10
C GLU A 29 13.71 -6.34 18.22
N TYR A 30 13.19 -5.39 17.45
CA TYR A 30 12.06 -5.61 16.53
C TYR A 30 12.33 -6.80 15.59
N ASN A 31 13.53 -6.84 15.02
CA ASN A 31 13.98 -7.89 14.13
C ASN A 31 14.15 -9.26 14.81
N SER A 32 14.44 -9.26 16.12
CA SER A 32 14.56 -10.46 16.95
C SER A 32 13.23 -10.96 17.54
N THR A 33 12.19 -10.10 17.57
CA THR A 33 10.88 -10.46 18.11
C THR A 33 10.17 -11.48 17.20
N PRO A 34 9.59 -12.55 17.76
CA PRO A 34 8.80 -13.51 16.98
C PRO A 34 7.54 -12.83 16.45
N LEU A 35 7.20 -13.10 15.19
CA LEU A 35 6.00 -12.55 14.58
C LEU A 35 4.76 -13.25 15.15
N VAL A 36 3.69 -12.49 15.38
CA VAL A 36 2.43 -13.06 15.86
C VAL A 36 1.91 -14.07 14.83
N ASN A 37 1.55 -15.27 15.29
CA ASN A 37 1.12 -16.42 14.48
C ASN A 37 2.23 -17.09 13.63
N LEU A 38 3.49 -16.66 13.76
CA LEU A 38 4.64 -17.32 13.14
C LEU A 38 5.68 -17.62 14.22
N ASN A 39 6.08 -18.89 14.36
CA ASN A 39 7.06 -19.31 15.38
C ASN A 39 8.52 -18.89 15.06
N ALA A 40 8.69 -17.84 14.25
CA ALA A 40 9.97 -17.31 13.80
C ALA A 40 10.00 -15.78 13.86
N SER A 41 11.17 -15.22 14.13
CA SER A 41 11.41 -13.78 14.01
C SER A 41 11.78 -13.38 12.58
N LEU A 42 11.80 -12.07 12.31
CA LEU A 42 12.19 -11.51 11.01
C LEU A 42 13.59 -11.98 10.60
N VAL A 43 14.57 -11.90 11.50
CA VAL A 43 15.96 -12.30 11.20
C VAL A 43 16.08 -13.81 11.02
N GLN A 44 15.30 -14.59 11.76
CA GLN A 44 15.26 -16.04 11.52
C GLN A 44 14.66 -16.38 10.16
N THR A 45 13.70 -15.60 9.69
CA THR A 45 13.08 -15.80 8.37
C THR A 45 14.03 -15.35 7.25
N LEU A 46 14.73 -14.23 7.43
CA LEU A 46 15.60 -13.64 6.43
C LEU A 46 17.00 -14.26 6.38
N GLN A 47 17.61 -14.51 7.54
CA GLN A 47 19.01 -14.92 7.68
C GLN A 47 19.17 -16.29 8.34
N SER A 48 18.08 -17.00 8.63
CA SER A 48 18.11 -18.32 9.28
C SER A 48 18.94 -18.37 10.56
N ARG A 49 19.04 -17.26 11.33
CA ARG A 49 19.83 -17.19 12.58
C ARG A 49 19.15 -16.34 13.63
N ARG A 50 19.63 -16.41 14.88
CA ARG A 50 19.22 -15.50 15.97
C ARG A 50 20.33 -14.49 16.24
N ILE A 51 19.95 -13.25 16.53
CA ILE A 51 20.89 -12.19 16.94
C ILE A 51 21.14 -12.30 18.44
N ARG A 52 22.33 -11.91 18.89
CA ARG A 52 22.64 -11.73 20.31
C ARG A 52 21.92 -10.48 20.82
N THR A 53 21.01 -10.66 21.76
CA THR A 53 20.26 -9.59 22.43
C THR A 53 20.80 -9.35 23.84
N THR A 54 20.33 -8.29 24.50
CA THR A 54 20.61 -8.02 25.93
C THR A 54 20.13 -9.14 26.85
N LEU A 55 19.06 -9.85 26.44
CA LEU A 55 18.58 -11.02 27.15
C LEU A 55 19.57 -12.19 27.05
N PRO A 56 19.91 -12.84 28.18
CA PRO A 56 20.81 -13.97 28.17
C PRO A 56 20.21 -15.12 27.34
N SER A 57 21.00 -15.64 26.40
CA SER A 57 20.57 -16.73 25.52
C SER A 57 21.66 -17.79 25.41
N ALA A 58 21.25 -19.06 25.36
CA ALA A 58 22.17 -20.17 25.20
C ALA A 58 22.88 -20.09 23.84
N PHE A 59 24.22 -20.26 23.83
CA PHE A 59 25.03 -20.26 22.60
C PHE A 59 24.52 -21.24 21.53
N LYS A 60 23.97 -22.39 21.96
CA LYS A 60 23.37 -23.39 21.07
C LYS A 60 22.22 -22.81 20.23
N LYS A 61 21.46 -21.85 20.75
CA LYS A 61 20.31 -21.21 20.06
C LYS A 61 20.73 -20.13 19.05
N LEU A 62 21.97 -19.65 19.12
CA LEU A 62 22.52 -18.65 18.19
C LEU A 62 23.02 -19.26 16.88
N LYS A 63 23.19 -20.59 16.83
CA LYS A 63 23.56 -21.30 15.61
C LYS A 63 22.49 -21.10 14.53
N PRO A 64 22.89 -20.96 13.26
CA PRO A 64 21.94 -20.81 12.17
C PRO A 64 21.07 -22.07 12.07
N LYS A 65 19.76 -21.87 11.94
CA LYS A 65 18.74 -22.89 11.77
C LYS A 65 17.67 -22.38 10.82
N ILE A 66 17.49 -23.10 9.72
CA ILE A 66 16.40 -22.87 8.76
C ILE A 66 15.07 -23.20 9.45
N GLN A 67 14.15 -22.24 9.42
CA GLN A 67 12.81 -22.42 9.96
C GLN A 67 11.94 -23.13 8.91
N LYS A 68 11.32 -24.24 9.31
CA LYS A 68 10.45 -25.02 8.41
C LYS A 68 9.05 -24.40 8.34
N HIS A 69 8.34 -24.62 7.24
CA HIS A 69 6.93 -24.26 7.05
C HIS A 69 6.57 -22.76 7.11
N VAL A 70 7.55 -21.85 7.22
CA VAL A 70 7.29 -20.40 7.31
C VAL A 70 6.44 -19.91 6.13
N TYR A 71 6.77 -20.31 4.91
CA TYR A 71 6.05 -19.91 3.71
C TYR A 71 4.59 -20.41 3.70
N GLN A 72 4.36 -21.64 4.15
CA GLN A 72 3.02 -22.24 4.20
C GLN A 72 2.14 -21.49 5.21
N SER A 73 2.66 -21.23 6.42
CA SER A 73 1.97 -20.44 7.43
C SER A 73 1.64 -19.02 6.95
N LEU A 74 2.57 -18.36 6.23
CA LEU A 74 2.31 -17.04 5.65
C LEU A 74 1.20 -17.08 4.59
N CYS A 75 1.16 -18.13 3.77
CA CYS A 75 0.09 -18.31 2.79
C CYS A 75 -1.27 -18.54 3.45
N GLU A 76 -1.32 -19.36 4.50
CA GLU A 76 -2.55 -19.61 5.27
C GLU A 76 -3.04 -18.34 5.95
N GLN A 77 -2.16 -17.58 6.60
CA GLN A 77 -2.50 -16.29 7.19
C GLN A 77 -3.06 -15.31 6.15
N LYS A 78 -2.44 -15.26 4.96
CA LYS A 78 -2.93 -14.43 3.86
C LYS A 78 -4.33 -14.87 3.40
N LYS A 79 -4.59 -16.18 3.32
CA LYS A 79 -5.92 -16.72 3.00
C LYS A 79 -6.94 -16.35 4.08
N ILE A 80 -6.60 -16.50 5.35
CA ILE A 80 -7.46 -16.12 6.49
C ILE A 80 -7.78 -14.63 6.43
N GLN A 81 -6.77 -13.78 6.25
CA GLN A 81 -6.94 -12.33 6.14
C GLN A 81 -7.83 -11.94 4.95
N ASN A 82 -7.64 -12.57 3.79
CA ASN A 82 -8.49 -12.37 2.62
C ASN A 82 -9.94 -12.78 2.94
N ASN A 83 -10.16 -13.98 3.49
CA ASN A 83 -11.49 -14.48 3.82
C ASN A 83 -12.23 -13.55 4.81
N HIS A 84 -11.54 -13.05 5.84
CA HIS A 84 -12.15 -12.08 6.76
C HIS A 84 -12.45 -10.75 6.09
N SER A 85 -11.56 -10.25 5.23
CA SER A 85 -11.77 -9.01 4.49
C SER A 85 -12.96 -9.13 3.53
N ASP A 86 -13.08 -10.27 2.86
CA ASP A 86 -14.16 -10.53 1.90
C ASP A 86 -15.52 -10.62 2.63
N LYS A 87 -15.59 -11.27 3.80
CA LYS A 87 -16.80 -11.33 4.64
C LYS A 87 -17.31 -9.96 5.11
N VAL A 88 -16.40 -9.04 5.44
CA VAL A 88 -16.74 -7.72 6.01
C VAL A 88 -17.10 -6.70 4.93
N THR A 89 -16.94 -7.02 3.65
CA THR A 89 -17.28 -6.13 2.52
C THR A 89 -18.80 -6.05 2.36
N ARG A 90 -19.46 -5.26 3.21
CA ARG A 90 -20.92 -5.06 3.33
C ARG A 90 -21.60 -4.42 2.11
N ARG A 91 -20.87 -4.10 1.05
CA ARG A 91 -21.44 -3.53 -0.18
C ARG A 91 -20.83 -4.26 -1.35
N SER A 92 -21.65 -5.01 -2.09
CA SER A 92 -21.30 -5.43 -3.44
C SER A 92 -20.79 -4.19 -4.17
N PRO A 93 -19.52 -4.18 -4.63
CA PRO A 93 -19.01 -3.01 -5.32
C PRO A 93 -19.92 -2.76 -6.52
N LEU A 94 -20.42 -1.52 -6.67
CA LEU A 94 -21.13 -1.11 -7.88
C LEU A 94 -20.28 -1.57 -9.08
N GLN A 95 -20.86 -2.44 -9.89
CA GLN A 95 -20.23 -2.90 -11.10
C GLN A 95 -20.64 -1.94 -12.20
N TYR A 96 -19.65 -1.29 -12.79
CA TYR A 96 -19.87 -0.39 -13.89
C TYR A 96 -19.53 -1.08 -15.20
N LYS A 97 -20.30 -0.79 -16.24
CA LYS A 97 -20.07 -1.23 -17.61
C LYS A 97 -19.23 -0.21 -18.37
N LYS A 98 -18.63 -0.64 -19.47
CA LYS A 98 -17.95 0.26 -20.40
C LYS A 98 -18.97 1.23 -20.97
N GLY A 99 -18.66 2.52 -20.91
CA GLY A 99 -19.56 3.59 -21.34
C GLY A 99 -20.41 4.22 -20.22
N ASP A 100 -20.39 3.67 -19.00
CA ASP A 100 -21.13 4.26 -17.88
C ASP A 100 -20.54 5.63 -17.51
N GLU A 101 -21.44 6.59 -17.29
CA GLU A 101 -21.11 7.93 -16.80
C GLU A 101 -20.97 7.93 -15.29
N VAL A 102 -19.81 8.40 -14.83
CA VAL A 102 -19.44 8.40 -13.43
C VAL A 102 -18.80 9.71 -13.03
N VAL A 103 -18.86 10.03 -11.75
CA VAL A 103 -18.07 11.10 -11.16
C VAL A 103 -16.88 10.50 -10.42
N THR A 104 -15.71 11.08 -10.63
CA THR A 104 -14.45 10.64 -10.03
C THR A 104 -13.84 11.72 -9.18
N ARG A 105 -13.27 11.35 -8.03
CA ARG A 105 -12.65 12.32 -7.12
C ARG A 105 -11.19 12.59 -7.52
N SER A 106 -10.89 13.81 -7.97
CA SER A 106 -9.55 14.30 -8.33
C SER A 106 -9.18 15.47 -7.42
N PHE A 107 -8.07 15.39 -6.67
CA PHE A 107 -7.61 16.47 -5.78
C PHE A 107 -8.75 17.09 -4.94
N GLN A 108 -9.53 16.23 -4.27
CA GLN A 108 -10.74 16.57 -3.49
C GLN A 108 -11.98 17.05 -4.26
N ILE A 109 -11.88 17.38 -5.55
CA ILE A 109 -12.99 17.80 -6.41
C ILE A 109 -13.60 16.59 -7.14
N TRP A 110 -14.91 16.60 -7.38
CA TRP A 110 -15.58 15.58 -8.21
C TRP A 110 -15.64 16.05 -9.66
N CYS A 111 -15.10 15.25 -10.57
CA CYS A 111 -15.12 15.52 -12.01
C CYS A 111 -15.95 14.47 -12.74
N THR A 112 -16.70 14.88 -13.76
CA THR A 112 -17.45 13.99 -14.63
C THR A 112 -16.52 13.19 -15.56
N ALA A 113 -16.85 11.92 -15.78
CA ALA A 113 -16.00 11.01 -16.52
C ALA A 113 -16.76 9.77 -17.05
N VAL A 114 -16.16 9.05 -17.98
CA VAL A 114 -16.72 7.83 -18.59
C VAL A 114 -15.82 6.64 -18.36
N ILE A 115 -16.41 5.49 -18.09
CA ILE A 115 -15.65 4.25 -17.88
C ILE A 115 -15.23 3.65 -19.23
N VAL A 116 -13.92 3.43 -19.37
CA VAL A 116 -13.31 2.88 -20.58
C VAL A 116 -13.15 1.37 -20.47
N SER A 117 -12.62 0.88 -19.35
CA SER A 117 -12.40 -0.55 -19.13
C SER A 117 -12.24 -0.88 -17.64
N LYS A 118 -12.45 -2.16 -17.31
CA LYS A 118 -12.31 -2.70 -15.96
C LYS A 118 -10.96 -3.40 -15.80
N SER A 119 -10.32 -3.21 -14.65
CA SER A 119 -9.18 -3.98 -14.15
C SER A 119 -9.58 -4.70 -12.86
N SER A 120 -8.67 -5.42 -12.20
CA SER A 120 -9.01 -6.36 -11.10
C SER A 120 -9.88 -5.75 -9.98
N ARG A 121 -9.51 -4.57 -9.47
CA ARG A 121 -10.24 -3.81 -8.42
C ARG A 121 -10.39 -2.33 -8.72
N SER A 122 -10.17 -1.94 -9.97
CA SER A 122 -10.07 -0.54 -10.40
C SER A 122 -10.60 -0.40 -11.82
N TYR A 123 -11.01 0.80 -12.19
CA TYR A 123 -11.48 1.12 -13.53
C TYR A 123 -10.55 2.14 -14.19
N TRP A 124 -10.41 2.01 -15.51
CA TRP A 124 -9.87 3.04 -16.36
C TRP A 124 -10.99 4.00 -16.72
N VAL A 125 -10.76 5.28 -16.44
CA VAL A 125 -11.76 6.32 -16.55
C VAL A 125 -11.21 7.46 -17.39
N ARG A 126 -12.03 7.99 -18.29
CA ARG A 126 -11.70 9.12 -19.17
C ARG A 126 -12.49 10.34 -18.72
N LYS A 127 -11.79 11.41 -18.34
CA LYS A 127 -12.42 12.70 -17.98
C LYS A 127 -13.07 13.34 -19.20
N TYR A 128 -14.22 13.98 -19.00
CA TYR A 128 -14.87 14.76 -20.07
C TYR A 128 -14.12 16.07 -20.39
N SER A 129 -13.51 16.73 -19.40
CA SER A 129 -12.89 18.05 -19.61
C SER A 129 -11.64 18.05 -20.49
N ASN A 130 -10.79 17.02 -20.37
CA ASN A 130 -9.49 16.99 -21.04
C ASN A 130 -9.22 15.67 -21.77
N ASN A 131 -10.23 14.79 -21.90
CA ASN A 131 -10.13 13.46 -22.51
C ASN A 131 -8.98 12.57 -21.97
N LYS A 132 -8.38 12.91 -20.83
CA LYS A 132 -7.25 12.15 -20.26
C LYS A 132 -7.76 10.89 -19.57
N VAL A 133 -7.10 9.77 -19.84
CA VAL A 133 -7.38 8.48 -19.24
C VAL A 133 -6.53 8.29 -17.99
N PHE A 134 -7.14 7.85 -16.90
CA PHE A 134 -6.45 7.53 -15.66
C PHE A 134 -7.15 6.40 -14.91
N ARG A 135 -6.45 5.82 -13.94
CA ARG A 135 -6.92 4.67 -13.16
C ARG A 135 -7.52 5.10 -11.83
N ARG A 136 -8.70 4.59 -11.46
CA ARG A 136 -9.36 4.86 -10.16
C ARG A 136 -9.94 3.61 -9.51
N ASN A 137 -9.96 3.61 -8.17
CA ASN A 137 -10.63 2.57 -7.38
C ASN A 137 -12.13 2.87 -7.29
N ILE A 138 -12.96 1.83 -7.10
CA ILE A 138 -14.41 1.94 -6.87
C ILE A 138 -14.75 2.93 -5.76
N SER A 139 -13.97 2.99 -4.68
CA SER A 139 -14.18 3.94 -3.59
C SER A 139 -14.08 5.42 -4.01
N GLN A 140 -13.42 5.69 -5.13
CA GLN A 140 -13.20 7.02 -5.71
C GLN A 140 -14.14 7.32 -6.87
N ILE A 141 -15.06 6.42 -7.20
CA ILE A 141 -16.00 6.50 -8.32
C ILE A 141 -17.42 6.44 -7.75
N LYS A 142 -18.29 7.33 -8.21
CA LYS A 142 -19.73 7.28 -7.89
C LYS A 142 -20.54 7.35 -9.19
N PRO A 143 -21.75 6.77 -9.22
CA PRO A 143 -22.65 6.96 -10.35
C PRO A 143 -22.95 8.45 -10.49
N SER A 144 -22.96 8.97 -11.72
CA SER A 144 -23.42 10.33 -11.95
C SER A 144 -24.94 10.38 -11.77
N ARG A 145 -25.44 11.33 -10.98
CA ARG A 145 -26.89 11.62 -10.89
C ARG A 145 -27.34 12.70 -11.87
N ALA A 146 -26.40 13.45 -12.43
CA ALA A 146 -26.64 14.55 -13.35
C ALA A 146 -25.96 14.27 -14.70
N LYS A 147 -26.54 14.80 -15.78
CA LYS A 147 -25.88 14.80 -17.10
C LYS A 147 -24.60 15.64 -17.02
N PRO A 148 -23.50 15.22 -17.66
CA PRO A 148 -22.24 15.93 -17.58
C PRO A 148 -22.41 17.36 -18.10
N ASN A 149 -22.02 18.35 -17.30
CA ASN A 149 -21.94 19.73 -17.76
C ASN A 149 -20.67 19.85 -18.61
N HIS A 150 -20.82 20.11 -19.91
CA HIS A 150 -19.70 20.20 -20.85
C HIS A 150 -18.78 21.42 -20.60
N ASN A 151 -19.11 22.26 -19.62
CA ASN A 151 -18.42 23.51 -19.29
C ASN A 151 -17.46 23.41 -18.08
N ASP A 152 -16.93 22.24 -17.75
CA ASP A 152 -15.81 22.12 -16.78
C ASP A 152 -14.48 22.60 -17.42
N LEU A 153 -14.45 23.85 -17.91
CA LEU A 153 -13.29 24.49 -18.53
C LEU A 153 -12.43 25.34 -17.57
N THR A 154 -12.71 25.35 -16.27
CA THR A 154 -11.87 26.12 -15.33
C THR A 154 -11.42 25.26 -14.16
N ILE A 155 -10.45 24.39 -14.42
CA ILE A 155 -9.46 24.05 -13.39
C ILE A 155 -8.16 24.64 -13.90
N GLN A 156 -7.70 25.69 -13.22
CA GLN A 156 -6.49 26.40 -13.59
C GLN A 156 -5.30 25.42 -13.74
N PRO A 157 -4.49 25.54 -14.81
CA PRO A 157 -3.29 24.73 -14.99
C PRO A 157 -2.29 24.84 -13.82
N GLU A 158 -2.39 25.93 -13.03
CA GLU A 158 -1.47 26.32 -11.95
C GLU A 158 -1.41 25.37 -10.74
N LEU A 159 -2.32 24.39 -10.63
CA LEU A 159 -2.32 23.40 -9.54
C LEU A 159 -1.74 22.03 -9.94
N MET A 160 -1.18 21.91 -11.15
CA MET A 160 -0.35 20.79 -11.54
C MET A 160 1.12 21.18 -11.28
N PRO A 161 1.85 20.55 -10.33
CA PRO A 161 3.30 20.61 -10.42
C PRO A 161 3.69 19.94 -11.74
N GLU A 162 4.26 20.72 -12.65
CA GLU A 162 4.89 20.20 -13.86
C GLU A 162 5.90 19.12 -13.47
N THR A 163 5.77 17.97 -14.13
CA THR A 163 6.89 17.05 -14.43
C THR A 163 7.80 16.62 -13.27
N LEU A 164 7.43 15.52 -12.58
CA LEU A 164 8.42 14.50 -12.14
C LEU A 164 8.61 13.40 -13.21
N TYR A 165 8.44 13.77 -14.48
CA TYR A 165 8.69 12.92 -15.65
C TYR A 165 9.40 13.74 -16.73
N GLU A 166 10.42 14.52 -16.36
CA GLU A 166 11.50 14.74 -17.30
C GLU A 166 12.40 13.51 -17.23
N SER A 167 12.28 12.70 -18.28
CA SER A 167 13.18 11.60 -18.57
C SER A 167 14.62 12.10 -18.61
N ASP A 168 15.47 11.44 -17.82
CA ASP A 168 16.90 11.26 -18.07
C ASP A 168 17.12 10.73 -19.50
N GLN A 169 17.07 11.62 -20.49
CA GLN A 169 17.59 11.37 -21.84
C GLN A 169 18.11 12.68 -22.42
N LYS A 170 19.33 13.05 -22.01
CA LYS A 170 20.34 13.71 -22.86
C LYS A 170 21.62 13.93 -22.06
N THR A 171 22.49 12.93 -22.04
CA THR A 171 23.94 13.18 -21.98
C THR A 171 24.64 11.99 -22.64
N GLN A 172 24.95 12.12 -23.92
CA GLN A 172 26.08 11.50 -24.62
C GLN A 172 26.04 12.01 -26.07
N SER A 173 26.77 13.09 -26.29
CA SER A 173 27.31 13.52 -27.57
C SER A 173 28.71 14.04 -27.30
#